data_AF-A0A946TQR2-F1
#
_entry.id   AF-A0A946TQR2-F1
#
_cell.length_a   1.000
_cell.length_b   1.000
_cell.length_c   1.000
_cell.angle_alpha   90.00
_cell.angle_beta   90.00
_cell.angle_gamma   90.00
#
_symmetry.space_group_name_H-M   'P 1'
#
loop_
_entity.id
_entity.type
_entity.pdbx_description
1 polymer ?
#
loop_
_entity_poly.entity_id
_entity_poly.type
_entity_poly.pdbx_seq_one_letter_code
_entity_poly.pdbx_strand_id
1 'polypeptide(L)' 'MCGIVGIIGKSDVAPHLLECLKRLEYRGYDSAGIATLVKGGIERRRAEGK' A
#
# COMPACT_ATOMS: atom_id res chain seq x y z
N MET A 1 -15.87 3.15 -0.12
CA MET A 1 -15.61 1.68 -0.05
C MET A 1 -14.10 1.50 0.06
N CYS A 2 -13.57 0.37 0.55
CA CYS A 2 -12.13 0.21 0.79
C CYS A 2 -11.56 -0.96 -0.03
N GLY A 3 -10.30 -0.83 -0.47
CA GLY A 3 -9.53 -1.88 -1.13
C GLY A 3 -8.28 -2.24 -0.34
N ILE A 4 -7.91 -3.52 -0.31
CA ILE A 4 -6.71 -4.03 0.38
C ILE A 4 -5.94 -4.93 -0.58
N VAL A 5 -4.61 -4.85 -0.52
CA VAL A 5 -3.67 -5.72 -1.22
C VAL A 5 -2.46 -6.00 -0.32
N GLY A 6 -1.85 -7.18 -0.47
CA GLY A 6 -0.63 -7.57 0.23
C GLY A 6 0.33 -8.30 -0.71
N ILE A 7 1.62 -8.13 -0.48
CA ILE A 7 2.69 -8.78 -1.26
C ILE A 7 3.72 -9.33 -0.27
N ILE A 8 4.11 -10.59 -0.46
CA ILE A 8 5.24 -11.21 0.24
C ILE A 8 6.32 -11.47 -0.80
N GLY A 9 7.53 -10.97 -0.55
CA GLY A 9 8.65 -11.09 -1.48
C GLY A 9 9.99 -11.03 -0.76
N LYS A 10 11.05 -11.44 -1.46
CA LYS A 10 12.44 -11.34 -0.98
C LYS A 10 13.09 -9.99 -1.32
N SER A 11 12.41 -9.16 -2.11
CA SER A 11 12.86 -7.87 -2.62
C SER A 11 11.97 -6.75 -2.06
N ASP A 12 12.31 -5.49 -2.30
CA ASP A 12 11.44 -4.37 -1.93
C ASP A 12 10.09 -4.45 -2.68
N VAL A 13 9.01 -4.40 -1.92
CA VAL A 13 7.63 -4.53 -2.39
C VAL A 13 6.85 -3.22 -2.35
N ALA A 14 7.39 -2.16 -1.73
CA ALA A 14 6.67 -0.88 -1.59
C ALA A 14 6.19 -0.29 -2.94
N PRO A 15 6.99 -0.28 -4.03
CA PRO A 15 6.54 0.23 -5.32
C PRO A 15 5.41 -0.60 -5.93
N HIS A 16 5.46 -1.93 -5.74
CA HIS A 16 4.46 -2.86 -6.25
C HIS A 16 3.14 -2.73 -5.50
N LEU A 17 3.18 -2.55 -4.17
CA LEU A 17 1.99 -2.27 -3.36
C LEU A 17 1.29 -1.00 -3.85
N LEU A 18 2.04 0.06 -4.17
CA LEU A 18 1.47 1.30 -4.68
C LEU A 18 0.79 1.11 -6.05
N GLU A 19 1.42 0.36 -6.96
CA GLU A 19 0.84 0.02 -8.26
C GLU A 19 -0.45 -0.80 -8.12
N CYS A 20 -0.48 -1.77 -7.21
CA CYS A 20 -1.69 -2.53 -6.91
C CYS A 20 -2.80 -1.66 -6.32
N LEU A 21 -2.48 -0.73 -5.41
CA LEU A 21 -3.46 0.19 -4.83
C LEU A 21 -4.09 1.11 -5.89
N LYS A 22 -3.30 1.62 -6.85
CA LYS A 22 -3.83 2.40 -7.99
C LYS A 22 -4.87 1.62 -8.78
N ARG A 23 -4.65 0.33 -9.01
CA ARG A 23 -5.64 -0.54 -9.69
C ARG A 23 -6.90 -0.77 -8.86
N LEU A 24 -6.87 -0.51 -7.55
CA LEU A 24 -8.01 -0.60 -6.63
C LEU A 24 -8.68 0.75 -6.36
N GLU A 25 -8.23 1.85 -6.98
CA GLU A 25 -8.75 3.21 -6.75
C GLU A 25 -10.27 3.32 -7.03
N TYR A 26 -10.79 2.53 -7.96
CA TYR A 26 -12.24 2.44 -8.22
C TYR A 26 -13.07 2.02 -6.99
N ARG A 27 -12.45 1.41 -5.98
CA ARG A 27 -13.12 1.04 -4.72
C ARG A 27 -13.11 2.18 -3.70
N GLY A 28 -12.18 3.12 -3.78
CA GLY A 28 -12.06 4.22 -2.84
C GLY A 28 -10.82 5.07 -3.13
N TYR A 29 -11.00 6.38 -3.12
CA TYR A 29 -9.99 7.37 -3.45
C TYR A 29 -9.76 8.40 -2.33
N ASP A 30 -10.52 8.32 -1.21
CA ASP A 30 -10.46 9.29 -0.11
C ASP A 30 -9.15 9.24 0.70
N SER A 31 -8.44 8.11 0.69
CA SER A 31 -7.14 7.95 1.34
C SER A 31 -6.43 6.70 0.86
N ALA A 32 -5.09 6.67 1.02
CA ALA A 32 -4.28 5.50 0.73
C ALA A 32 -3.13 5.35 1.74
N GLY A 33 -2.66 4.11 1.90
CA GLY A 33 -1.54 3.82 2.78
C GLY A 33 -0.91 2.46 2.54
N ILE A 34 0.38 2.35 2.85
CA ILE A 34 1.14 1.10 2.79
C ILE A 34 1.90 0.89 4.10
N ALA A 35 2.15 -0.38 4.40
CA ALA A 35 2.99 -0.83 5.51
C ALA A 35 3.99 -1.87 5.00
N THR A 36 5.26 -1.75 5.35
CA THR A 36 6.30 -2.71 4.98
C THR A 36 7.12 -3.13 6.18
N LEU A 37 7.65 -4.36 6.14
CA LEU A 37 8.59 -4.85 7.13
C LEU A 37 10.01 -4.40 6.76
N VAL A 38 10.61 -3.57 7.59
CA VAL A 38 11.97 -3.03 7.41
C VAL A 38 12.78 -3.35 8.67
N LYS A 39 13.84 -4.15 8.52
CA LYS A 39 14.73 -4.55 9.63
C LYS A 39 13.98 -5.13 10.86
N GLY A 40 12.91 -5.89 10.61
CA GLY A 40 12.07 -6.48 11.66
C GLY A 40 11.02 -5.54 12.27
N GLY A 41 11.02 -4.26 11.91
CA GLY A 41 10.00 -3.29 12.30
C GLY A 41 8.98 -3.04 11.18
N ILE A 42 7.82 -2.48 11.53
CA ILE A 42 6.82 -2.06 10.55
C ILE A 42 6.95 -0.56 10.30
N GLU A 43 7.32 -0.21 9.08
CA GLU A 43 7.26 1.17 8.59
C GLU A 43 5.91 1.40 7.90
N ARG A 44 5.26 2.52 8.21
CA ARG A 44 3.98 2.91 7.60
C ARG A 44 4.05 4.29 6.98
N ARG A 45 3.38 4.44 5.83
CA ARG A 45 3.14 5.73 5.17
C ARG A 45 1.70 5.78 4.72
N ARG A 46 1.03 6.91 4.98
CA ARG A 46 -0.38 7.15 4.68
C ARG A 46 -0.53 8.59 4.20
N ALA A 47 -1.47 8.81 3.29
CA ALA A 47 -1.85 10.13 2.83
C ALA A 47 -3.36 10.17 2.61
N GLU A 48 -3.94 11.35 2.80
CA GLU A 48 -5.29 11.62 2.30
C GLU A 48 -5.29 11.56 0.78
N GLY A 49 -6.46 11.22 0.25
CA GLY A 49 -6.75 11.22 -1.17
C GLY A 49 -6.76 12.61 -1.75
N LYS A 50 -6.95 12.67 -3.06
CA LYS A 50 -7.14 13.94 -3.76
C LYS A 50 -8.57 14.44 -3.63
#